data_AF-A0A3P5ZBZ7-F1
#
_entry.id   AF-A0A3P5ZBZ7-F1
#
_cell.length_a   1.000
_cell.length_b   1.000
_cell.length_c   1.000
_cell.angle_alpha   90.00
_cell.angle_beta   90.00
_cell.angle_gamma   90.00
#
_symmetry.space_group_name_H-M   'P 1'
#
loop_
_entity.id
_entity.type
_entity.pdbx_description
1 polymer ?
#
loop_
_entity_poly.entity_id
_entity_poly.type
_entity_poly.pdbx_seq_one_letter_code
_entity_poly.pdbx_strand_id
1 'polypeptide(L)'
;MFSCCLCTTKGGALKPTKDGRWAHITCSLFVPEVYFEDPEGREGVCCSEIQSKRWEDVCYLCEIRGGCVIECSEMKCELGFHVTCGLKEDLCVEYREGKKSGGIVVGFCDEHTKLWENFMF
;
A
#
# COMPACT_ATOMS: atom_id res chain seq x y z
N MET A 1 17.39 -0.41 14.10
CA MET A 1 16.54 0.36 13.16
C MET A 1 15.26 -0.42 12.98
N PHE A 2 14.11 0.20 13.18
CA PHE A 2 12.81 -0.48 13.07
C PHE A 2 12.51 -0.88 11.61
N SER A 3 11.75 -1.96 11.41
CA SER A 3 11.33 -2.46 10.10
C SER A 3 9.83 -2.28 9.94
N CYS A 4 9.39 -1.87 8.75
CA CYS A 4 7.98 -1.81 8.41
C CYS A 4 7.38 -3.23 8.38
N CYS A 5 6.19 -3.40 8.95
CA CYS A 5 5.48 -4.67 8.92
C CYS A 5 4.68 -4.87 7.62
N LEU A 6 4.46 -3.81 6.83
CA LEU A 6 3.64 -3.83 5.61
C LEU A 6 4.46 -4.00 4.32
N CYS A 7 5.80 -3.98 4.37
CA CYS A 7 6.65 -4.19 3.20
C CYS A 7 8.06 -4.65 3.59
N THR A 8 8.89 -4.96 2.61
CA THR A 8 10.29 -5.39 2.81
C THR A 8 11.31 -4.24 2.82
N THR A 9 10.88 -3.00 2.53
CA THR A 9 11.76 -1.84 2.41
C THR A 9 12.28 -1.37 3.77
N LYS A 10 13.59 -1.05 3.85
CA LYS A 10 14.24 -0.48 5.03
C LYS A 10 14.30 1.06 4.92
N GLY A 11 14.38 1.76 6.06
CA GLY A 11 14.44 3.23 6.07
C GLY A 11 13.07 3.89 6.10
N GLY A 12 12.99 5.15 5.66
CA GLY A 12 11.74 5.90 5.56
C GLY A 12 11.12 6.35 6.88
N ALA A 13 9.98 7.03 6.77
CA ALA A 13 9.22 7.52 7.92
C ALA A 13 8.30 6.41 8.45
N LEU A 14 8.50 6.02 9.71
CA LEU A 14 7.76 4.95 10.38
C LEU A 14 6.96 5.52 11.56
N LYS A 15 5.81 4.90 11.85
CA LYS A 15 5.04 5.11 13.08
C LYS A 15 4.73 3.76 13.75
N PRO A 16 4.58 3.74 15.09
CA PRO A 16 4.20 2.52 15.79
C PRO A 16 2.79 2.08 15.41
N THR A 17 2.59 0.77 15.29
CA THR A 17 1.26 0.16 15.17
C THR A 17 0.68 -0.14 16.55
N LYS A 18 -0.64 -0.30 16.62
CA LYS A 18 -1.35 -0.62 17.87
C LYS A 18 -0.91 -1.94 18.50
N ASP A 19 -0.42 -2.89 17.69
CA ASP A 19 0.10 -4.18 18.12
C ASP A 19 1.61 -4.19 18.40
N GLY A 20 2.25 -3.01 18.49
CA GLY A 20 3.66 -2.88 18.89
C GLY A 20 4.69 -3.10 17.78
N ARG A 21 4.23 -3.28 16.53
CA ARG A 21 5.09 -3.27 15.33
C ARG A 21 5.29 -1.83 14.84
N TRP A 22 5.89 -1.70 13.66
CA TRP A 22 6.13 -0.42 13.00
C TRP A 22 5.63 -0.48 11.56
N ALA A 23 5.05 0.59 11.05
CA ALA A 23 4.61 0.69 9.67
C ALA A 23 5.11 1.99 9.06
N HIS A 24 5.42 1.97 7.76
CA HIS A 24 5.68 3.21 7.03
C HIS A 24 4.41 4.03 6.98
N ILE A 25 4.52 5.34 7.19
CA ILE A 25 3.39 6.26 6.98
C ILE A 25 2.84 6.09 5.57
N THR A 26 3.71 5.96 4.56
CA THR A 26 3.32 5.71 3.17
C THR A 26 2.55 4.40 2.99
N CYS A 27 3.00 3.29 3.58
CA CYS A 27 2.25 2.04 3.52
C CYS A 27 0.89 2.17 4.20
N SER A 28 0.84 2.85 5.35
CA SER A 28 -0.41 3.08 6.07
C SER A 28 -1.43 3.94 5.32
N LEU A 29 -0.97 4.81 4.40
CA LEU A 29 -1.85 5.64 3.57
C LEU A 29 -2.40 4.87 2.36
N PHE A 30 -1.64 3.92 1.82
CA PHE A 30 -1.96 3.28 0.54
C PHE A 30 -2.39 1.81 0.66
N VAL A 31 -2.24 1.16 1.81
CA VAL A 31 -2.91 -0.13 2.05
C VAL A 31 -4.36 0.18 2.48
N PRO A 32 -5.39 -0.20 1.70
CA PRO A 32 -6.76 0.32 1.87
C PRO A 32 -7.38 0.07 3.25
N GLU A 33 -7.03 -1.04 3.88
CA GLU A 33 -7.59 -1.45 5.18
C GLU A 33 -6.80 -0.91 6.38
N VAL A 34 -5.70 -0.20 6.15
CA VAL A 34 -4.92 0.44 7.21
C VAL A 34 -5.47 1.83 7.49
N TYR A 35 -5.58 2.14 8.78
CA TYR A 35 -6.00 3.46 9.23
C TYR A 35 -5.21 3.91 10.45
N PHE A 36 -5.26 5.21 10.74
CA PHE A 36 -4.71 5.80 11.96
C PHE A 36 -5.85 5.98 12.97
N GLU A 37 -5.61 5.62 14.24
CA GLU A 37 -6.54 5.91 15.33
C GLU A 37 -6.65 7.43 15.57
N ASP A 38 -5.54 8.16 15.38
CA ASP A 38 -5.50 9.62 15.25
C ASP A 38 -5.03 10.01 13.84
N PRO A 39 -5.95 10.30 12.90
CA PRO A 39 -5.61 10.71 11.53
C PRO A 39 -4.86 12.05 11.43
N GLU A 40 -5.11 13.00 12.34
CA GLU A 40 -4.47 14.32 12.30
C GLU A 40 -3.00 14.21 12.73
N GLY A 41 -2.74 13.52 13.85
CA GLY A 41 -1.38 13.24 14.33
C GLY A 41 -0.65 12.14 13.58
N ARG A 42 -1.37 11.36 12.75
CA ARG A 42 -0.90 10.12 12.12
C ARG A 42 -0.32 9.15 13.14
N GLU A 43 -1.07 8.90 14.22
CA GLU A 43 -0.68 8.03 15.33
C GLU A 43 -1.60 6.81 15.43
N GLY A 44 -1.09 5.74 16.05
CA GLY A 44 -1.86 4.51 16.29
C GLY A 44 -2.23 3.81 14.99
N VAL A 45 -1.24 3.31 14.24
CA VAL A 45 -1.51 2.58 13.00
C VAL A 45 -2.22 1.26 13.31
N CYS A 46 -3.42 1.08 12.75
CA CYS A 46 -4.24 -0.11 12.89
C CYS A 46 -4.18 -0.97 11.63
N CYS A 47 -3.77 -2.23 11.77
CA CYS A 47 -3.64 -3.18 10.67
C CYS A 47 -4.55 -4.42 10.82
N SER A 48 -5.51 -4.39 11.75
CA SER A 48 -6.37 -5.54 12.08
C SER A 48 -7.33 -5.93 10.97
N GLU A 49 -7.73 -4.97 10.14
CA GLU A 49 -8.72 -5.17 9.07
C GLU A 49 -8.10 -5.64 7.75
N ILE A 50 -6.77 -5.79 7.69
CA ILE A 50 -6.08 -6.26 6.50
C ILE A 50 -6.43 -7.73 6.27
N GLN A 51 -7.00 -8.02 5.09
CA GLN A 51 -7.37 -9.37 4.69
C GLN A 51 -6.13 -10.29 4.61
N SER A 52 -6.26 -11.53 5.10
CA SER A 52 -5.16 -12.53 5.13
C SER A 52 -4.48 -12.70 3.77
N LYS A 53 -5.25 -12.67 2.68
CA LYS A 53 -4.73 -12.78 1.31
C LYS A 53 -3.58 -11.81 1.03
N ARG A 54 -3.69 -10.55 1.46
CA ARG A 54 -2.66 -9.53 1.22
C ARG A 54 -1.31 -9.86 1.86
N TRP A 55 -1.33 -10.60 2.97
CA TRP A 55 -0.12 -11.04 3.67
C TRP A 55 0.50 -12.29 3.04
N GLU A 56 -0.31 -13.09 2.36
CA GLU A 56 0.08 -14.36 1.77
C GLU A 56 0.56 -14.22 0.32
N ASP A 57 0.12 -13.19 -0.39
CA ASP A 57 0.50 -12.97 -1.78
C ASP A 57 1.96 -12.50 -1.92
N VAL A 58 2.54 -12.82 -3.09
CA VAL A 58 3.92 -12.48 -3.44
C VAL A 58 3.91 -11.17 -4.20
N CYS A 59 4.78 -10.23 -3.81
CA CYS A 59 4.97 -9.02 -4.60
C CYS A 59 5.68 -9.35 -5.92
N TYR A 60 5.03 -9.07 -7.05
CA TYR A 60 5.58 -9.41 -8.37
C TYR A 60 6.87 -8.65 -8.73
N LEU A 61 7.12 -7.49 -8.10
CA LEU A 61 8.31 -6.67 -8.34
C LEU A 61 9.56 -7.16 -7.62
N CYS A 62 9.42 -7.61 -6.36
CA CYS A 62 10.55 -8.04 -5.54
C CYS A 62 10.59 -9.54 -5.28
N GLU A 63 9.58 -10.28 -5.76
CA GLU A 63 9.45 -11.74 -5.66
C GLU A 63 9.48 -12.28 -4.21
N ILE A 64 9.18 -11.42 -3.23
CA ILE A 64 9.20 -11.76 -1.81
C ILE A 64 7.79 -11.76 -1.23
N ARG A 65 7.46 -12.82 -0.50
CA ARG A 65 6.33 -12.90 0.44
C ARG A 65 6.75 -12.28 1.78
N GLY A 66 6.48 -10.99 1.98
CA GLY A 66 6.97 -10.28 3.16
C GLY A 66 6.37 -8.88 3.35
N GLY A 67 5.20 -8.82 3.97
CA GLY A 67 4.43 -7.59 4.15
C GLY A 67 3.03 -7.74 3.57
N CYS A 68 2.40 -6.63 3.20
CA CYS A 68 1.09 -6.63 2.53
C CYS A 68 1.23 -6.15 1.10
N VAL A 69 0.61 -6.87 0.16
CA VAL A 69 0.48 -6.39 -1.22
C VAL A 69 -0.85 -5.66 -1.45
N ILE A 70 -0.79 -4.66 -2.33
CA ILE A 70 -1.97 -4.11 -3.01
C ILE A 70 -2.10 -4.76 -4.39
N GLU A 71 -3.33 -5.02 -4.82
CA GLU A 71 -3.62 -5.62 -6.13
C GLU A 71 -3.75 -4.52 -7.19
N CYS A 72 -3.31 -4.83 -8.41
CA CYS A 72 -3.54 -3.97 -9.56
C CYS A 72 -5.05 -3.72 -9.74
N SER A 73 -5.43 -2.47 -9.91
CA SER A 73 -6.83 -2.04 -10.00
C SER A 73 -7.46 -2.25 -11.38
N GLU A 74 -6.67 -2.69 -12.37
CA GLU A 74 -7.21 -3.08 -13.68
C GLU A 74 -7.99 -4.39 -13.59
N MET A 75 -9.12 -4.45 -14.32
CA MET A 75 -9.99 -5.62 -14.33
C MET A 75 -9.24 -6.86 -14.82
N LYS A 76 -9.34 -7.95 -14.05
CA LYS A 76 -8.71 -9.25 -14.34
C LYS A 76 -7.17 -9.27 -14.25
N CYS A 77 -6.53 -8.19 -13.78
CA CYS A 77 -5.12 -8.23 -13.44
C CYS A 77 -4.96 -8.77 -12.01
N GLU A 78 -4.20 -9.84 -11.84
CA GLU A 78 -3.97 -10.48 -10.54
C GLU A 78 -2.60 -10.12 -9.94
N LEU A 79 -1.88 -9.17 -10.55
CA LEU A 79 -0.57 -8.75 -10.06
C LEU A 79 -0.72 -7.95 -8.76
N GLY A 80 -0.03 -8.41 -7.72
CA GLY A 80 0.06 -7.75 -6.42
C GLY A 80 1.46 -7.21 -6.14
N PHE A 81 1.57 -6.04 -5.54
CA PHE A 81 2.85 -5.44 -5.19
C PHE A 81 2.81 -4.70 -3.85
N HIS A 82 3.95 -4.65 -3.15
CA HIS A 82 4.08 -3.77 -2.00
C HIS A 82 4.00 -2.31 -2.45
N VAL A 83 3.31 -1.46 -1.68
CA VAL A 83 3.23 -0.01 -1.93
C VAL A 83 4.60 0.59 -2.21
N THR A 84 5.60 0.30 -1.37
CA THR A 84 6.94 0.88 -1.52
C THR A 84 7.72 0.31 -2.71
N CYS A 85 7.44 -0.93 -3.14
CA CYS A 85 8.01 -1.46 -4.38
C CYS A 85 7.40 -0.75 -5.59
N GLY A 86 6.08 -0.57 -5.62
CA GLY A 86 5.40 0.15 -6.71
C GLY A 86 5.91 1.59 -6.84
N LEU A 87 5.97 2.34 -5.74
CA LEU A 87 6.48 3.71 -5.75
C LEU A 87 7.95 3.81 -6.17
N LYS A 88 8.76 2.80 -5.90
CA LYS A 88 10.18 2.78 -6.27
C LYS A 88 10.38 2.55 -7.77
N GLU A 89 9.49 1.76 -8.38
CA GLU A 89 9.48 1.47 -9.82
C GLU A 89 8.52 2.41 -10.57
N ASP A 90 8.22 3.57 -9.98
CA ASP A 90 7.39 4.64 -10.56
C ASP A 90 5.99 4.19 -11.02
N LEU A 91 5.40 3.18 -10.36
CA LEU A 91 4.04 2.75 -10.61
C LEU A 91 3.01 3.79 -10.15
N CYS A 92 1.89 3.88 -10.87
CA CYS A 92 0.77 4.72 -10.45
C CYS A 92 0.12 4.14 -9.19
N VAL A 93 0.27 4.85 -8.07
CA VAL A 93 -0.38 4.57 -6.79
C VAL A 93 -0.99 5.87 -6.26
N GLU A 94 -2.31 5.97 -6.33
CA GLU A 94 -3.04 7.20 -6.05
C GLU A 94 -4.04 7.03 -4.91
N TYR A 95 -4.17 8.05 -4.08
CA TYR A 95 -5.26 8.19 -3.15
C TYR A 95 -6.29 9.18 -3.72
N ARG A 96 -7.55 8.77 -3.80
CA ARG A 96 -8.65 9.59 -4.31
C ARG A 96 -9.70 9.78 -3.23
N GLU A 97 -10.00 11.02 -2.87
CA GLU A 97 -11.09 11.30 -1.93
C GLU A 97 -12.45 10.93 -2.53
N GLY A 98 -13.13 9.95 -1.92
CA GLY A 98 -14.50 9.62 -2.29
C GLY A 98 -15.46 10.68 -1.77
N LYS A 99 -16.34 11.20 -2.64
CA LYS A 99 -17.28 12.29 -2.30
C LYS A 99 -18.26 11.96 -1.15
N LYS A 100 -18.38 10.69 -0.71
CA LYS A 100 -19.32 10.25 0.35
C LYS A 100 -18.85 9.07 1.23
N SER A 101 -17.67 8.46 1.02
CA SER A 101 -17.33 7.15 1.63
C SER A 101 -15.87 6.97 2.06
N GLY A 102 -15.14 8.06 2.35
CA GLY A 102 -13.69 7.98 2.59
C GLY A 102 -12.91 7.85 1.27
N GLY A 103 -11.58 7.89 1.35
CA GLY A 103 -10.74 7.79 0.16
C GLY A 103 -10.57 6.37 -0.37
N ILE A 104 -10.36 6.28 -1.67
CA ILE A 104 -10.08 5.05 -2.43
C ILE A 104 -8.61 5.09 -2.82
N VAL A 105 -7.88 4.01 -2.54
CA VAL A 105 -6.55 3.82 -3.09
C VAL A 105 -6.66 3.05 -4.39
N VAL A 106 -6.03 3.56 -5.44
CA VAL A 106 -5.90 2.91 -6.75
C VAL A 106 -4.42 2.64 -6.99
N GLY A 107 -4.09 1.44 -7.44
CA GLY A 107 -2.71 1.06 -7.76
C GLY A 107 -2.67 0.25 -9.04
N PHE A 108 -1.72 0.52 -9.94
CA PHE A 108 -1.58 -0.21 -11.21
C PHE A 108 -0.21 -0.88 -11.32
N CYS A 109 -0.14 -2.05 -11.96
CA CYS A 109 1.15 -2.68 -12.29
C CYS A 109 1.89 -1.86 -13.36
N ASP A 110 3.12 -2.26 -13.72
CA ASP A 110 3.93 -1.57 -14.73
C ASP A 110 3.20 -1.40 -16.08
N GLU A 111 2.57 -2.46 -16.58
CA GLU A 111 1.82 -2.41 -17.84
C GLU A 111 0.62 -1.47 -17.77
N HIS A 112 -0.15 -1.54 -16.69
CA HIS A 112 -1.37 -0.73 -16.53
C HIS A 112 -1.09 0.70 -16.07
N THR A 113 0.07 0.98 -15.48
CA THR A 113 0.53 2.35 -15.20
C THR A 113 0.73 3.11 -16.50
N LYS A 114 1.45 2.51 -17.46
CA LYS A 114 1.69 3.10 -18.80
C LYS A 114 0.39 3.39 -19.53
N LEU A 115 -0.61 2.52 -19.40
CA LEU A 115 -1.92 2.74 -20.00
C LEU A 115 -2.65 3.90 -19.29
N TRP A 116 -2.66 3.90 -17.96
CA TRP A 116 -3.33 4.92 -17.16
C TRP A 116 -2.81 6.34 -17.45
N GLU A 117 -1.48 6.50 -17.54
CA GLU A 117 -0.85 7.79 -17.86
C GLU A 117 -1.26 8.32 -19.24
N ASN A 118 -1.44 7.44 -20.23
CA ASN A 118 -1.88 7.83 -21.56
C ASN A 118 -3.34 8.32 -21.63
N PHE A 119 -4.16 8.04 -20.60
CA PHE A 119 -5.56 8.54 -20.54
C PHE A 119 -5.71 9.80 -19.69
N MET A 120 -4.64 10.27 -19.02
CA MET A 120 -4.64 11.50 -18.23
C MET A 120 -4.14 12.73 -19.00
N PHE A 121 -3.73 12.57 -20.27
CA PHE A 121 -3.32 13.65 -21.19
C PHE A 121 -4.17 13.69 -22.46
#